data_AF-A0AA97HFC9-F1
#
_entry.id   AF-A0AA97HFC9-F1
#
_cell.length_a   1.000
_cell.length_b   1.000
_cell.length_c   1.000
_cell.angle_alpha   90.00
_cell.angle_beta   90.00
_cell.angle_gamma   90.00
#
_symmetry.space_group_name_H-M   'P 1'
#
loop_
_entity.id
_entity.type
_entity.pdbx_description
1 polymer ?
#
loop_
_entity_poly.entity_id
_entity_poly.type
_entity_poly.pdbx_seq_one_letter_code
_entity_poly.pdbx_strand_id
1 'polypeptide(L)'
;MSICCADIPRLPGLESIRFRAGLTGGQRIVRWPYVAENDTIQPWVSGGELVFVTGINHRRTERNLCQLVEEAIHSNVAGLVILTDPEFIQQIPNSVLELANKHKLPLLEQPYSLKMVLVTEVISNAIVQSNLLGKSVRLFLTKLINGFDQAPELIHLRAGDLGISDTNPFSVLALRINPIDSETLTTQHQLLHVHQELEEHLGSILKRRGIDWPVLNYEKDLLAIWPMTDTDTTELYEEARSSAHPAAKALSAIDIMYRCQ
;
A
#
# COMPACT_ATOMS: atom_id res chain seq x y z
N MET A 1 -6.97 -4.06 -3.19
CA MET A 1 -5.70 -4.33 -3.88
C MET A 1 -5.01 -3.01 -4.19
N SER A 2 -4.26 -2.41 -3.26
CA SER A 2 -3.65 -1.10 -3.54
C SER A 2 -2.56 -1.20 -4.62
N ILE A 3 -2.59 -0.29 -5.60
CA ILE A 3 -1.57 -0.21 -6.67
C ILE A 3 -0.22 0.16 -6.05
N CYS A 4 0.85 -0.56 -6.43
CA CYS A 4 2.21 -0.31 -5.96
C CYS A 4 3.16 0.07 -7.10
N CYS A 5 4.33 0.59 -6.77
CA CYS A 5 5.34 0.96 -7.77
C CYS A 5 5.75 -0.22 -8.68
N ALA A 6 5.81 -1.44 -8.15
CA ALA A 6 6.12 -2.64 -8.92
C ALA A 6 5.03 -3.02 -9.95
N ASP A 7 3.80 -2.54 -9.75
CA ASP A 7 2.68 -2.83 -10.65
C ASP A 7 2.64 -1.88 -11.86
N ILE A 8 3.28 -0.70 -11.75
CA ILE A 8 3.20 0.35 -12.78
C ILE A 8 3.60 -0.16 -14.17
N PRO A 9 4.73 -0.87 -14.37
CA PRO A 9 5.08 -1.44 -15.68
C PRO A 9 4.15 -2.55 -16.18
N ARG A 10 3.32 -3.11 -15.29
CA ARG A 10 2.40 -4.22 -15.60
C ARG A 10 1.00 -3.73 -15.94
N LEU A 11 0.72 -2.45 -15.73
CA LEU A 11 -0.56 -1.86 -16.12
C LEU A 11 -0.64 -1.81 -17.66
N PRO A 12 -1.79 -2.17 -18.26
CA PRO A 12 -1.95 -2.18 -19.71
C PRO A 12 -1.60 -0.83 -20.34
N GLY A 13 -0.73 -0.86 -21.35
CA GLY A 13 -0.25 0.33 -22.06
C GLY A 13 0.95 1.04 -21.41
N LEU A 14 1.42 0.57 -20.24
CA LEU A 14 2.57 1.13 -19.52
C LEU A 14 3.81 0.22 -19.56
N GLU A 15 3.82 -0.82 -20.41
CA GLU A 15 4.86 -1.85 -20.47
C GLU A 15 6.24 -1.30 -20.87
N SER A 16 6.26 -0.11 -21.48
CA SER A 16 7.49 0.60 -21.83
C SER A 16 8.15 1.33 -20.65
N ILE A 17 7.44 1.49 -19.52
CA ILE A 17 8.02 2.00 -18.27
C ILE A 17 8.89 0.91 -17.66
N ARG A 18 10.13 1.24 -17.28
CA ARG A 18 11.09 0.28 -16.74
C ARG A 18 11.45 0.59 -15.30
N PHE A 19 11.44 -0.42 -14.45
CA PHE A 19 11.95 -0.30 -13.08
C PHE A 19 13.48 -0.30 -13.10
N ARG A 20 14.12 0.74 -12.56
CA ARG A 20 15.58 0.96 -12.68
C ARG A 20 16.36 0.82 -11.39
N ALA A 21 15.79 1.19 -10.25
CA ALA A 21 16.44 1.08 -8.94
C ALA A 21 15.42 1.05 -7.79
N GLY A 22 15.86 0.55 -6.63
CA GLY A 22 15.07 0.52 -5.40
C GLY A 22 14.00 -0.58 -5.36
N LEU A 23 14.24 -1.72 -6.00
CA LEU A 23 13.26 -2.81 -6.15
C LEU A 23 12.72 -3.33 -4.82
N THR A 24 13.54 -3.30 -3.78
CA THR A 24 13.13 -3.67 -2.40
C THR A 24 12.03 -2.78 -1.84
N GLY A 25 11.85 -1.55 -2.35
CA GLY A 25 10.73 -0.68 -2.01
C GLY A 25 9.57 -0.74 -3.01
N GLY A 26 9.58 -1.65 -3.98
CA GLY A 26 8.57 -1.73 -5.04
C GLY A 26 7.13 -1.95 -4.54
N GLN A 27 6.98 -2.40 -3.30
CA GLN A 27 5.68 -2.58 -2.61
C GLN A 27 5.11 -1.29 -2.01
N ARG A 28 5.79 -0.15 -2.15
CA ARG A 28 5.24 1.15 -1.76
C ARG A 28 3.97 1.43 -2.56
N ILE A 29 2.90 1.77 -1.83
CA ILE A 29 1.58 2.05 -2.38
C ILE A 29 1.61 3.40 -3.10
N VAL A 30 1.12 3.42 -4.33
CA VAL A 30 0.92 4.63 -5.11
C VAL A 30 -0.47 5.17 -4.82
N ARG A 31 -0.51 6.31 -4.13
CA ARG A 31 -1.73 7.06 -3.78
C ARG A 31 -2.20 7.94 -4.93
N TRP A 32 -1.27 8.55 -5.65
CA TRP A 32 -1.57 9.54 -6.68
C TRP A 32 -0.39 9.76 -7.63
N PRO A 33 -0.60 9.93 -8.95
CA PRO A 33 0.45 10.41 -9.84
C PRO A 33 0.61 11.95 -9.72
N TYR A 34 1.83 12.45 -9.60
CA TYR A 34 2.12 13.89 -9.56
C TYR A 34 3.21 14.23 -10.58
N VAL A 35 3.00 15.28 -11.40
CA VAL A 35 4.01 15.73 -12.36
C VAL A 35 4.77 16.90 -11.77
N ALA A 36 6.07 16.72 -11.54
CA ALA A 36 6.93 17.76 -10.99
C ALA A 36 7.34 18.75 -12.07
N GLU A 37 6.89 19.99 -11.90
CA GLU A 37 7.20 21.10 -12.82
C GLU A 37 8.31 22.00 -12.30
N ASN A 38 8.74 21.84 -11.05
CA ASN A 38 9.69 22.71 -10.34
C ASN A 38 11.06 22.03 -10.09
N ASP A 39 12.04 22.80 -9.63
CA ASP A 39 13.37 22.29 -9.22
C ASP A 39 13.32 21.43 -7.95
N THR A 40 12.32 21.67 -7.10
CA THR A 40 12.06 20.95 -5.83
C THR A 40 10.62 20.43 -5.82
N ILE A 41 10.41 19.28 -5.20
CA ILE A 41 9.10 18.65 -5.05
C ILE A 41 8.57 18.75 -3.62
N GLN A 42 9.44 18.94 -2.63
CA GLN A 42 9.11 18.85 -1.21
C GLN A 42 7.89 19.69 -0.77
N PRO A 43 7.68 20.94 -1.25
CA PRO A 43 6.53 21.75 -0.86
C PRO A 43 5.18 21.28 -1.44
N TRP A 44 5.19 20.38 -2.41
CA TRP A 44 4.05 20.06 -3.28
C TRP A 44 3.52 18.63 -3.10
N VAL A 45 4.22 17.81 -2.33
CA VAL A 45 3.89 16.41 -2.08
C VAL A 45 3.54 16.21 -0.61
N SER A 46 2.70 15.21 -0.32
CA SER A 46 2.26 14.89 1.05
C SER A 46 2.58 13.45 1.46
N GLY A 47 3.12 12.63 0.55
CA GLY A 47 3.43 11.23 0.76
C GLY A 47 2.57 10.29 -0.08
N GLY A 48 3.18 9.18 -0.50
CA GLY A 48 2.55 8.16 -1.34
C GLY A 48 2.36 8.56 -2.81
N GLU A 49 2.83 9.73 -3.26
CA GLU A 49 2.77 10.09 -4.67
C GLU A 49 3.79 9.31 -5.51
N LEU A 50 3.44 8.98 -6.76
CA LEU A 50 4.39 8.60 -7.78
C LEU A 50 4.74 9.85 -8.58
N VAL A 51 5.95 10.37 -8.37
CA VAL A 51 6.34 11.69 -8.89
C VAL A 51 7.06 11.54 -10.24
N PHE A 52 6.52 12.18 -11.26
CA PHE A 52 7.06 12.21 -12.61
C PHE A 52 7.97 13.43 -12.78
N VAL A 53 9.23 13.19 -13.10
CA VAL A 53 10.26 14.20 -13.32
C VAL A 53 10.51 14.33 -14.81
N THR A 54 10.24 15.52 -15.35
CA THR A 54 10.53 15.89 -16.74
C THR A 54 11.68 16.90 -16.79
N GLY A 55 12.22 17.15 -17.98
CA GLY A 55 13.16 18.25 -18.24
C GLY A 55 12.59 19.42 -19.04
N ILE A 56 11.26 19.52 -19.23
CA ILE A 56 10.63 20.55 -20.08
C ILE A 56 10.81 21.95 -19.49
N ASN A 57 10.42 22.13 -18.22
CA ASN A 57 10.48 23.44 -17.55
C ASN A 57 11.86 23.73 -16.95
N HIS A 58 12.62 22.69 -16.62
CA HIS A 58 13.90 22.80 -15.92
C HIS A 58 14.90 21.82 -16.47
N ARG A 59 16.11 22.30 -16.79
CA ARG A 59 17.21 21.44 -17.20
C ARG A 59 17.66 20.59 -16.01
N ARG A 60 17.47 19.27 -16.10
CA ARG A 60 17.81 18.35 -15.01
C ARG A 60 19.29 17.99 -15.08
N THR A 61 20.04 18.46 -14.09
CA THR A 61 21.42 18.02 -13.86
C THR A 61 21.43 16.78 -12.96
N GLU A 62 22.53 16.02 -12.96
CA GLU A 62 22.74 14.91 -12.04
C GLU A 62 22.55 15.34 -10.57
N ARG A 63 23.08 16.52 -10.20
CA ARG A 63 22.90 17.11 -8.86
C ARG A 63 21.42 17.32 -8.53
N ASN A 64 20.64 17.89 -9.46
CA ASN A 64 19.22 18.13 -9.24
C ASN A 64 18.45 16.80 -9.12
N LEU A 65 18.76 15.79 -9.94
CA LEU A 65 18.12 14.48 -9.84
C LEU A 65 18.42 13.78 -8.50
N CYS A 66 19.67 13.86 -8.02
CA CYS A 66 20.01 13.37 -6.68
C CYS A 66 19.26 14.12 -5.58
N GLN A 67 19.15 15.45 -5.67
CA GLN A 67 18.35 16.25 -4.74
C GLN A 67 16.88 15.79 -4.74
N LEU A 68 16.27 15.57 -5.91
CA LEU A 68 14.89 15.10 -5.99
C LEU A 68 14.70 13.71 -5.37
N VAL A 69 15.68 12.81 -5.47
CA VAL A 69 15.67 11.52 -4.76
C VAL A 69 15.69 11.74 -3.24
N GLU A 70 16.55 12.62 -2.74
CA GLU A 70 16.59 12.95 -1.31
C GLU A 70 15.26 13.54 -0.83
N GLU A 71 14.71 14.53 -1.54
CA GLU A 71 13.41 15.13 -1.21
C GLU A 71 12.28 14.10 -1.23
N ALA A 72 12.26 13.22 -2.24
CA ALA A 72 11.29 12.13 -2.35
C ALA A 72 11.32 11.21 -1.10
N ILE A 73 12.51 10.89 -0.61
CA ILE A 73 12.67 10.07 0.61
C ILE A 73 12.14 10.81 1.83
N HIS A 74 12.51 12.09 2.00
CA HIS A 74 12.08 12.90 3.15
C HIS A 74 10.56 13.10 3.18
N SER A 75 9.93 13.25 2.02
CA SER A 75 8.48 13.41 1.89
C SER A 75 7.71 12.09 1.83
N ASN A 76 8.38 10.94 1.97
CA ASN A 76 7.77 9.61 1.91
C ASN A 76 6.90 9.38 0.66
N VAL A 77 7.37 9.85 -0.50
CA VAL A 77 6.68 9.59 -1.77
C VAL A 77 6.80 8.10 -2.12
N ALA A 78 5.87 7.57 -2.92
CA ALA A 78 5.88 6.16 -3.30
C ALA A 78 7.09 5.81 -4.18
N GLY A 79 7.41 6.69 -5.13
CA GLY A 79 8.55 6.52 -6.02
C GLY A 79 8.71 7.70 -6.98
N LEU A 80 9.78 7.65 -7.77
CA LEU A 80 10.08 8.59 -8.84
C LEU A 80 10.00 7.91 -10.20
N VAL A 81 9.52 8.65 -11.20
CA VAL A 81 9.56 8.26 -12.61
C VAL A 81 10.29 9.35 -13.37
N ILE A 82 11.46 9.03 -13.93
CA ILE A 82 12.22 9.99 -14.74
C ILE A 82 11.87 9.74 -16.21
N LEU A 83 11.38 10.79 -16.88
CA LEU A 83 11.16 10.74 -18.32
C LEU A 83 12.48 10.94 -19.03
N THR A 84 12.85 10.02 -19.93
CA THR A 84 14.14 10.04 -20.62
C THR A 84 14.00 10.10 -22.14
N ASP A 85 14.79 10.97 -22.76
CA ASP A 85 14.91 11.15 -24.20
C ASP A 85 16.18 11.96 -24.53
N PRO A 86 16.61 12.01 -25.81
CA PRO A 86 17.80 12.76 -26.20
C PRO A 86 17.73 14.29 -25.96
N GLU A 87 16.55 14.90 -25.93
CA GLU A 87 16.39 16.36 -25.84
C GLU A 87 16.48 16.89 -24.41
N PHE A 88 15.82 16.23 -23.46
CA PHE A 88 15.71 16.70 -22.09
C PHE A 88 16.64 15.95 -21.14
N ILE A 89 16.33 14.68 -20.86
CA ILE A 89 17.08 13.83 -19.93
C ILE A 89 17.55 12.59 -20.69
N GLN A 90 18.77 12.63 -21.21
CA GLN A 90 19.28 11.56 -22.07
C GLN A 90 19.25 10.17 -21.40
N GLN A 91 19.66 10.12 -20.13
CA GLN A 91 19.68 8.90 -19.33
C GLN A 91 19.68 9.25 -17.84
N ILE A 92 19.25 8.31 -17.01
CA ILE A 92 19.38 8.42 -15.55
C ILE A 92 20.84 8.18 -15.15
N PRO A 93 21.52 9.14 -14.49
CA PRO A 93 22.91 8.96 -14.03
C PRO A 93 23.04 7.83 -13.00
N ASN A 94 24.19 7.14 -12.98
CA ASN A 94 24.45 6.02 -12.07
C ASN A 94 24.35 6.44 -10.59
N SER A 95 24.80 7.63 -10.24
CA SER A 95 24.70 8.17 -8.87
C SER A 95 23.26 8.23 -8.36
N VAL A 96 22.30 8.58 -9.24
CA VAL A 96 20.87 8.62 -8.93
C VAL A 96 20.33 7.20 -8.70
N LEU A 97 20.75 6.24 -9.53
CA LEU A 97 20.39 4.81 -9.38
C LEU A 97 20.93 4.24 -8.06
N GLU A 98 22.19 4.50 -7.74
CA GLU A 98 22.85 4.05 -6.51
C GLU A 98 22.18 4.65 -5.27
N LEU A 99 21.86 5.95 -5.30
CA LEU A 99 21.16 6.63 -4.22
C LEU A 99 19.76 6.05 -4.00
N ALA A 100 19.00 5.84 -5.07
CA ALA A 100 17.67 5.22 -5.00
C ALA A 100 17.74 3.80 -4.43
N ASN A 101 18.72 2.98 -4.86
CA ASN A 101 18.95 1.64 -4.31
C ASN A 101 19.29 1.68 -2.82
N LYS A 102 20.21 2.56 -2.41
CA LYS A 102 20.63 2.72 -1.00
C LYS A 102 19.45 3.01 -0.08
N HIS A 103 18.52 3.85 -0.51
CA HIS A 103 17.33 4.23 0.26
C HIS A 103 16.08 3.40 -0.09
N LYS A 104 16.26 2.36 -0.91
CA LYS A 104 15.19 1.48 -1.37
C LYS A 104 14.06 2.23 -2.06
N LEU A 105 14.29 3.42 -2.62
CA LEU A 105 13.26 4.25 -3.29
C LEU A 105 12.99 3.72 -4.70
N PRO A 106 11.76 3.29 -5.05
CA PRO A 106 11.40 2.95 -6.42
C PRO A 106 11.73 4.09 -7.37
N LEU A 107 12.59 3.77 -8.33
CA LEU A 107 12.96 4.68 -9.41
C LEU A 107 12.67 3.97 -10.72
N LEU A 108 11.74 4.53 -11.48
CA LEU A 108 11.34 4.04 -12.79
C LEU A 108 11.80 5.02 -13.87
N GLU A 109 11.94 4.50 -15.08
CA GLU A 109 12.24 5.24 -16.29
C GLU A 109 11.06 5.12 -17.25
N GLN A 110 10.60 6.24 -17.78
CA GLN A 110 9.57 6.31 -18.80
C GLN A 110 10.17 6.91 -20.08
N PRO A 111 9.98 6.30 -21.27
CA PRO A 111 10.36 6.96 -22.51
C PRO A 111 9.42 8.14 -22.79
N TYR A 112 9.93 9.28 -23.25
CA TYR A 112 9.09 10.45 -23.59
C TYR A 112 8.06 10.17 -24.70
N SER A 113 8.26 9.15 -25.54
CA SER A 113 7.28 8.73 -26.54
C SER A 113 5.97 8.22 -25.91
N LEU A 114 6.01 7.78 -24.65
CA LEU A 114 4.83 7.43 -23.88
C LEU A 114 4.17 8.70 -23.32
N LYS A 115 2.99 9.00 -23.83
CA LYS A 115 2.27 10.25 -23.52
C LYS A 115 1.82 10.28 -22.06
N MET A 116 2.18 11.36 -21.35
CA MET A 116 1.79 11.52 -19.94
C MET A 116 0.29 11.46 -19.69
N VAL A 117 -0.55 11.92 -20.60
CA VAL A 117 -2.01 11.82 -20.46
C VAL A 117 -2.48 10.36 -20.34
N LEU A 118 -1.90 9.45 -21.13
CA LEU A 118 -2.21 8.02 -21.05
C LEU A 118 -1.72 7.44 -19.72
N VAL A 119 -0.49 7.80 -19.32
CA VAL A 119 0.14 7.32 -18.09
C VAL A 119 -0.67 7.73 -16.86
N THR A 120 -1.02 9.01 -16.75
CA THR A 120 -1.76 9.52 -15.60
C THR A 120 -3.20 9.01 -15.59
N GLU A 121 -3.85 8.84 -16.75
CA GLU A 121 -5.18 8.25 -16.86
C GLU A 121 -5.20 6.79 -16.40
N VAL A 122 -4.30 5.95 -16.92
CA VAL A 122 -4.22 4.52 -16.57
C VAL A 122 -3.94 4.34 -15.08
N ILE A 123 -2.95 5.06 -14.53
CA ILE A 123 -2.59 4.96 -13.11
C ILE A 123 -3.74 5.45 -12.23
N SER A 124 -4.35 6.59 -12.54
CA SER A 124 -5.44 7.14 -11.73
C SER A 124 -6.65 6.23 -11.73
N ASN A 125 -7.03 5.68 -12.89
CA ASN A 125 -8.13 4.72 -12.99
C ASN A 125 -7.85 3.44 -12.21
N ALA A 126 -6.63 2.90 -12.31
CA ALA A 126 -6.22 1.72 -11.54
C ALA A 126 -6.31 1.96 -10.02
N ILE A 127 -5.86 3.13 -9.55
CA ILE A 127 -5.96 3.53 -8.14
C ILE A 127 -7.43 3.60 -7.70
N VAL A 128 -8.29 4.29 -8.48
CA VAL A 128 -9.71 4.44 -8.16
C VAL A 128 -10.41 3.09 -8.13
N GLN A 129 -10.22 2.25 -9.16
CA GLN A 129 -10.80 0.92 -9.23
C GLN A 129 -10.40 0.06 -8.03
N SER A 130 -9.12 0.08 -7.67
CA SER A 130 -8.65 -0.75 -6.58
C SER A 130 -9.14 -0.27 -5.20
N ASN A 131 -9.31 1.03 -5.03
CA ASN A 131 -9.94 1.62 -3.84
C ASN A 131 -11.43 1.24 -3.73
N LEU A 132 -12.16 1.24 -4.85
CA LEU A 132 -13.56 0.82 -4.90
C LEU A 132 -13.71 -0.68 -4.60
N LEU A 133 -12.83 -1.50 -5.15
CA LEU A 133 -12.80 -2.93 -4.87
C LEU A 133 -12.50 -3.18 -3.38
N GLY A 134 -11.50 -2.52 -2.81
CA GLY A 134 -11.18 -2.62 -1.38
C GLY A 134 -12.34 -2.23 -0.47
N LYS A 135 -13.07 -1.15 -0.79
CA LYS A 135 -14.30 -0.77 -0.08
C LYS A 135 -15.40 -1.82 -0.20
N SER A 136 -15.55 -2.42 -1.38
CA SER A 136 -16.55 -3.46 -1.64
C SER A 136 -16.24 -4.74 -0.86
N VAL A 137 -14.97 -5.16 -0.83
CA VAL A 137 -14.49 -6.28 0.00
C VAL A 137 -14.75 -5.99 1.47
N ARG A 138 -14.36 -4.80 1.97
CA ARG A 138 -14.59 -4.41 3.36
C ARG A 138 -16.06 -4.53 3.75
N LEU A 139 -16.95 -3.93 2.95
CA LEU A 139 -18.39 -3.97 3.20
C LEU A 139 -18.95 -5.39 3.19
N PHE A 140 -18.49 -6.21 2.23
CA PHE A 140 -18.91 -7.59 2.12
C PHE A 140 -18.51 -8.40 3.35
N LEU A 141 -17.23 -8.34 3.76
CA LEU A 141 -16.73 -9.04 4.94
C LEU A 141 -17.40 -8.56 6.24
N THR A 142 -17.61 -7.24 6.39
CA THR A 142 -18.35 -6.70 7.55
C THR A 142 -19.78 -7.25 7.61
N LYS A 143 -20.48 -7.34 6.48
CA LYS A 143 -21.83 -7.90 6.46
C LYS A 143 -21.84 -9.41 6.77
N LEU A 144 -20.82 -10.15 6.35
CA LEU A 144 -20.70 -11.58 6.67
C LEU A 144 -20.55 -11.80 8.17
N ILE A 145 -19.71 -11.02 8.84
CA ILE A 145 -19.48 -11.12 10.29
C ILE A 145 -20.73 -10.77 11.08
N ASN A 146 -21.53 -9.82 10.59
CA ASN A 146 -22.72 -9.33 11.29
C ASN A 146 -23.95 -10.24 11.13
N GLY A 147 -23.83 -11.38 10.46
CA GLY A 147 -24.96 -12.22 10.07
C GLY A 147 -25.59 -11.72 8.78
N PHE A 148 -25.26 -12.38 7.67
CA PHE A 148 -25.84 -12.06 6.36
C PHE A 148 -27.19 -12.77 6.21
N ASP A 149 -28.27 -12.15 6.71
CA ASP A 149 -29.59 -12.81 6.79
C ASP A 149 -30.36 -12.89 5.47
N GLN A 150 -29.95 -12.16 4.42
CA GLN A 150 -30.70 -12.06 3.17
C GLN A 150 -29.95 -12.71 2.00
N ALA A 151 -30.37 -13.95 1.68
CA ALA A 151 -29.99 -14.76 0.51
C ALA A 151 -28.54 -15.33 0.50
N PRO A 152 -28.33 -16.53 1.09
CA PRO A 152 -27.06 -17.25 1.07
C PRO A 152 -26.48 -17.48 -0.33
N GLU A 153 -27.32 -17.68 -1.34
CA GLU A 153 -26.86 -17.92 -2.72
C GLU A 153 -26.16 -16.68 -3.33
N LEU A 154 -26.51 -15.47 -2.90
CA LEU A 154 -25.85 -14.23 -3.35
C LEU A 154 -24.49 -14.02 -2.69
N ILE A 155 -24.21 -14.69 -1.57
CA ILE A 155 -22.91 -14.61 -0.88
C ILE A 155 -21.83 -15.22 -1.76
N HIS A 156 -22.07 -16.42 -2.31
CA HIS A 156 -21.14 -17.12 -3.19
C HIS A 156 -20.89 -16.33 -4.48
N LEU A 157 -21.96 -15.82 -5.11
CA LEU A 157 -21.84 -14.97 -6.30
C LEU A 157 -21.01 -13.70 -6.01
N ARG A 158 -21.29 -13.02 -4.90
CA ARG A 158 -20.59 -11.79 -4.53
C ARG A 158 -19.14 -12.05 -4.12
N ALA A 159 -18.86 -13.17 -3.45
CA ALA A 159 -17.50 -13.61 -3.15
C ALA A 159 -16.71 -13.82 -4.45
N GLY A 160 -17.30 -14.51 -5.43
CA GLY A 160 -16.72 -14.69 -6.77
C GLY A 160 -16.39 -13.38 -7.48
N ASP A 161 -17.33 -12.43 -7.53
CA ASP A 161 -17.12 -11.10 -8.12
C ASP A 161 -15.97 -10.31 -7.46
N LEU A 162 -15.73 -10.56 -6.17
CA LEU A 162 -14.69 -9.91 -5.38
C LEU A 162 -13.36 -10.67 -5.38
N GLY A 163 -13.29 -11.81 -6.08
CA GLY A 163 -12.12 -12.69 -6.10
C GLY A 163 -11.86 -13.40 -4.76
N ILE A 164 -12.88 -13.54 -3.93
CA ILE A 164 -12.84 -14.26 -2.67
C ILE A 164 -13.24 -15.71 -2.95
N SER A 165 -12.32 -16.65 -2.74
CA SER A 165 -12.63 -18.08 -2.80
C SER A 165 -13.41 -18.49 -1.57
N ASP A 166 -14.53 -19.19 -1.78
CA ASP A 166 -15.41 -19.76 -0.76
C ASP A 166 -15.18 -21.26 -0.53
N THR A 167 -14.13 -21.83 -1.15
CA THR A 167 -13.85 -23.27 -1.08
C THR A 167 -13.08 -23.68 0.17
N ASN A 168 -12.41 -22.72 0.80
CA ASN A 168 -11.59 -22.95 2.00
C ASN A 168 -12.22 -22.26 3.21
N PRO A 169 -12.18 -22.87 4.39
CA PRO A 169 -12.63 -22.22 5.62
C PRO A 169 -11.76 -20.99 5.90
N PHE A 170 -12.31 -19.98 6.57
CA PHE A 170 -11.59 -18.76 6.93
C PHE A 170 -11.14 -18.78 8.39
N SER A 171 -10.00 -18.14 8.65
CA SER A 171 -9.56 -17.81 10.00
C SER A 171 -9.74 -16.32 10.28
N VAL A 172 -10.06 -15.99 11.53
CA VAL A 172 -10.20 -14.62 12.01
C VAL A 172 -9.31 -14.41 13.22
N LEU A 173 -8.47 -13.37 13.16
CA LEU A 173 -7.74 -12.83 14.31
C LEU A 173 -8.45 -11.55 14.75
N ALA A 174 -8.89 -11.53 16.01
CA ALA A 174 -9.46 -10.34 16.63
C ALA A 174 -8.44 -9.73 17.61
N LEU A 175 -8.19 -8.43 17.48
CA LEU A 175 -7.25 -7.69 18.32
C LEU A 175 -7.99 -6.55 19.01
N ARG A 176 -8.08 -6.63 20.34
CA ARG A 176 -8.68 -5.60 21.18
C ARG A 176 -7.60 -4.77 21.86
N ILE A 177 -7.68 -3.46 21.72
CA ILE A 177 -6.80 -2.53 22.44
C ILE A 177 -7.53 -2.02 23.68
N ASN A 178 -7.07 -2.45 24.87
CA ASN A 178 -7.61 -1.96 26.13
C ASN A 178 -6.83 -0.71 26.59
N PRO A 179 -7.49 0.43 26.84
CA PRO A 179 -6.83 1.60 27.42
C PRO A 179 -6.35 1.28 28.84
N ILE A 180 -5.10 1.64 29.15
CA ILE A 180 -4.49 1.41 30.47
C ILE A 180 -5.04 2.41 31.51
N ASP A 181 -5.42 3.63 31.10
CA ASP A 181 -6.13 4.64 31.92
C ASP A 181 -6.95 5.58 31.01
N SER A 182 -8.27 5.72 31.25
CA SER A 182 -9.21 6.21 30.23
C SER A 182 -9.70 7.67 30.34
N GLU A 183 -9.08 8.54 31.16
CA GLU A 183 -9.70 9.82 31.52
C GLU A 183 -9.17 11.08 30.80
N THR A 184 -8.14 11.02 29.96
CA THR A 184 -7.60 12.22 29.28
C THR A 184 -7.75 12.20 27.76
N LEU A 185 -8.15 13.34 27.16
CA LEU A 185 -8.24 13.54 25.69
C LEU A 185 -6.92 13.20 24.96
N THR A 186 -5.78 13.42 25.60
CA THR A 186 -4.45 13.05 25.09
C THR A 186 -4.32 11.54 24.85
N THR A 187 -4.96 10.74 25.70
CA THR A 187 -4.96 9.28 25.61
C THR A 187 -5.81 8.80 24.42
N GLN A 188 -6.89 9.49 24.07
CA GLN A 188 -7.71 9.14 22.89
C GLN A 188 -6.97 9.34 21.57
N HIS A 189 -6.24 10.45 21.40
CA HIS A 189 -5.43 10.66 20.21
C HIS A 189 -4.30 9.63 20.09
N GLN A 190 -3.66 9.27 21.21
CA GLN A 190 -2.64 8.22 21.23
C GLN A 190 -3.24 6.85 20.88
N LEU A 191 -4.43 6.52 21.39
CA LEU A 191 -5.12 5.27 21.05
C LEU A 191 -5.50 5.20 19.57
N LEU A 192 -6.02 6.28 18.99
CA LEU A 192 -6.31 6.35 17.55
C LEU A 192 -5.05 6.14 16.71
N HIS A 193 -3.93 6.75 17.12
CA HIS A 193 -2.67 6.60 16.43
C HIS A 193 -2.15 5.15 16.48
N VAL A 194 -2.16 4.53 17.66
CA VAL A 194 -1.76 3.13 17.85
C VAL A 194 -2.68 2.18 17.07
N HIS A 195 -3.98 2.45 17.05
CA HIS A 195 -4.95 1.67 16.29
C HIS A 195 -4.66 1.74 14.79
N GLN A 196 -4.37 2.93 14.26
CA GLN A 196 -4.00 3.10 12.86
C GLN A 196 -2.68 2.40 12.51
N GLU A 197 -1.66 2.52 13.37
CA GLU A 197 -0.38 1.81 13.19
C GLU A 197 -0.57 0.28 13.17
N LEU A 198 -1.42 -0.26 14.04
CA LEU A 198 -1.73 -1.69 14.07
C LEU A 198 -2.52 -2.14 12.84
N GLU A 199 -3.50 -1.35 12.39
CA GLU A 199 -4.24 -1.61 11.15
C GLU A 199 -3.29 -1.70 9.96
N GLU A 200 -2.39 -0.73 9.82
CA GLU A 200 -1.35 -0.71 8.77
C GLU A 200 -0.39 -1.91 8.89
N HIS A 201 0.03 -2.25 10.11
CA HIS A 201 0.92 -3.38 10.36
C HIS A 201 0.28 -4.72 9.97
N LEU A 202 -0.95 -4.97 10.42
CA LEU A 202 -1.71 -6.18 10.08
C LEU A 202 -1.99 -6.26 8.58
N GLY A 203 -2.37 -5.14 7.96
CA GLY A 203 -2.51 -5.05 6.51
C GLY A 203 -1.22 -5.42 5.78
N SER A 204 -0.06 -5.01 6.31
CA SER A 204 1.24 -5.38 5.75
C SER A 204 1.54 -6.89 5.85
N ILE A 205 1.14 -7.53 6.97
CA ILE A 205 1.31 -8.98 7.18
C ILE A 205 0.45 -9.76 6.17
N LEU A 206 -0.84 -9.42 6.07
CA LEU A 206 -1.77 -10.05 5.13
C LEU A 206 -1.25 -9.93 3.69
N LYS A 207 -0.80 -8.73 3.31
CA LYS A 207 -0.27 -8.48 1.97
C LYS A 207 1.00 -9.30 1.66
N ARG A 208 1.92 -9.47 2.62
CA ARG A 208 3.10 -10.33 2.44
C ARG A 208 2.73 -11.79 2.18
N ARG A 209 1.58 -12.23 2.68
CA ARG A 209 1.01 -13.58 2.47
C ARG A 209 0.15 -13.67 1.20
N GLY A 210 0.10 -12.62 0.38
CA GLY A 210 -0.73 -12.58 -0.83
C GLY A 210 -2.22 -12.40 -0.55
N ILE A 211 -2.59 -11.96 0.66
CA ILE A 211 -3.97 -11.68 1.05
C ILE A 211 -4.20 -10.18 0.95
N ASP A 212 -4.91 -9.75 -0.10
CA ASP A 212 -5.19 -8.33 -0.36
C ASP A 212 -6.46 -7.81 0.32
N TRP A 213 -6.86 -8.45 1.41
CA TRP A 213 -8.08 -8.12 2.14
C TRP A 213 -7.82 -7.03 3.19
N PRO A 214 -8.80 -6.13 3.43
CA PRO A 214 -8.66 -5.11 4.44
C PRO A 214 -8.75 -5.70 5.84
N VAL A 215 -8.01 -5.10 6.77
CA VAL A 215 -8.30 -5.25 8.20
C VAL A 215 -9.61 -4.52 8.48
N LEU A 216 -10.52 -5.17 9.22
CA LEU A 216 -11.84 -4.61 9.52
C LEU A 216 -11.85 -4.00 10.91
N ASN A 217 -12.58 -2.90 11.07
CA ASN A 217 -12.86 -2.32 12.37
C ASN A 217 -14.26 -2.79 12.79
N TYR A 218 -14.32 -3.60 13.84
CA TYR A 218 -15.56 -4.10 14.41
C TYR A 218 -15.68 -3.65 15.86
N GLU A 219 -16.55 -2.68 16.11
CA GLU A 219 -16.67 -2.00 17.42
C GLU A 219 -15.34 -1.42 17.92
N LYS A 220 -14.65 -2.13 18.83
CA LYS A 220 -13.35 -1.75 19.40
C LYS A 220 -12.20 -2.67 18.96
N ASP A 221 -12.49 -3.61 18.07
CA ASP A 221 -11.58 -4.67 17.66
C ASP A 221 -11.13 -4.50 16.21
N LEU A 222 -9.85 -4.79 15.97
CA LEU A 222 -9.29 -5.00 14.66
C LEU A 222 -9.47 -6.48 14.28
N LEU A 223 -10.12 -6.75 13.16
CA LEU A 223 -10.31 -8.10 12.62
C LEU A 223 -9.45 -8.29 11.37
N ALA A 224 -8.52 -9.24 11.42
CA ALA A 224 -7.82 -9.74 10.24
C ALA A 224 -8.42 -11.08 9.83
N ILE A 225 -8.74 -11.24 8.55
CA ILE A 225 -9.42 -12.42 8.00
C ILE A 225 -8.61 -12.97 6.84
N TRP A 226 -8.45 -14.28 6.77
CA TRP A 226 -7.74 -14.94 5.68
C TRP A 226 -8.27 -16.37 5.41
N PRO A 227 -8.13 -16.87 4.17
CA PRO A 227 -8.43 -18.26 3.87
C PRO A 227 -7.43 -19.19 4.55
N MET A 228 -7.89 -20.26 5.17
CA MET A 228 -7.02 -21.29 5.70
C MET A 228 -6.36 -22.07 4.55
N THR A 229 -5.05 -22.25 4.68
CA THR A 229 -4.31 -23.33 4.02
C THR A 229 -3.93 -24.35 5.09
N ASP A 230 -3.60 -25.60 4.71
CA ASP A 230 -3.38 -26.72 5.64
C ASP A 230 -2.32 -26.49 6.74
N THR A 231 -1.58 -25.38 6.71
CA THR A 231 -0.46 -25.06 7.62
C THR A 231 -0.66 -23.88 8.60
N ASP A 232 -1.78 -23.15 8.60
CA ASP A 232 -1.68 -21.70 8.87
C ASP A 232 -2.51 -21.06 10.02
N THR A 233 -2.66 -21.70 11.18
CA THR A 233 -3.34 -21.06 12.35
C THR A 233 -2.40 -20.42 13.37
N THR A 234 -1.19 -20.96 13.56
CA THR A 234 -0.28 -20.50 14.64
C THR A 234 0.73 -19.47 14.15
N GLU A 235 1.09 -19.48 12.86
CA GLU A 235 2.17 -18.65 12.33
C GLU A 235 1.84 -17.14 12.29
N LEU A 236 0.60 -16.76 11.95
CA LEU A 236 0.23 -15.34 11.84
C LEU A 236 0.13 -14.65 13.21
N TYR A 237 -0.38 -15.37 14.22
CA TYR A 237 -0.38 -14.90 15.61
C TYR A 237 1.05 -14.70 16.13
N GLU A 238 1.94 -15.68 15.91
CA GLU A 238 3.34 -15.57 16.34
C GLU A 238 4.10 -14.49 15.56
N GLU A 239 3.79 -14.25 14.28
CA GLU A 239 4.35 -13.17 13.48
C GLU A 239 3.87 -11.79 13.98
N ALA A 240 2.58 -11.65 14.30
CA ALA A 240 2.03 -10.44 14.90
C ALA A 240 2.60 -10.16 16.31
N ARG A 241 2.95 -11.20 17.07
CA ARG A 241 3.53 -11.10 18.42
C ARG A 241 5.04 -10.88 18.43
N SER A 242 5.78 -11.46 17.48
CA SER A 242 7.24 -11.39 17.41
C SER A 242 7.77 -10.12 16.74
N SER A 243 6.91 -9.31 16.14
CA SER A 243 7.32 -8.05 15.52
C SER A 243 7.76 -7.03 16.59
N ALA A 244 8.92 -6.39 16.39
CA ALA A 244 9.55 -5.46 17.33
C ALA A 244 8.83 -4.09 17.43
N HIS A 245 7.52 -4.03 17.12
CA HIS A 245 6.75 -2.80 17.13
C HIS A 245 6.44 -2.37 18.57
N PRO A 246 6.57 -1.08 18.94
CA PRO A 246 6.18 -0.60 20.26
C PRO A 246 4.72 -0.95 20.63
N ALA A 247 3.84 -0.97 19.62
CA ALA A 247 2.44 -1.40 19.75
C ALA A 247 2.27 -2.90 20.08
N ALA A 248 3.24 -3.75 19.74
CA ALA A 248 3.20 -5.18 20.06
C ALA A 248 3.31 -5.44 21.58
N LYS A 249 3.83 -4.49 22.37
CA LYS A 249 3.83 -4.57 23.84
C LYS A 249 2.45 -4.35 24.47
N ALA A 250 1.50 -3.75 23.74
CA ALA A 250 0.11 -3.62 24.17
C ALA A 250 -0.73 -4.90 23.97
N LEU A 251 -0.13 -5.94 23.36
CA LEU A 251 -0.77 -7.22 23.06
C LEU A 251 -0.91 -8.16 24.28
N SER A 252 -0.95 -7.64 25.51
CA SER A 252 -1.09 -8.48 26.72
C SER A 252 -2.50 -9.06 26.93
N ALA A 253 -3.42 -8.85 25.99
CA ALA A 253 -4.75 -9.45 25.98
C ALA A 253 -5.20 -9.77 24.54
N ILE A 254 -4.51 -10.68 23.85
CA ILE A 254 -5.00 -11.26 22.60
C ILE A 254 -5.86 -12.49 22.94
N ASP A 255 -7.18 -12.38 22.79
CA ASP A 255 -8.05 -13.55 22.72
C ASP A 255 -7.93 -14.17 21.31
N ILE A 256 -7.57 -15.45 21.24
CA ILE A 256 -7.22 -16.14 19.98
C ILE A 256 -8.41 -16.92 19.40
N MET A 257 -8.56 -16.73 18.07
CA MET A 257 -9.17 -17.55 17.01
C MET A 257 -10.60 -18.10 17.20
N TYR A 258 -11.52 -17.54 16.42
CA TYR A 258 -12.67 -18.29 15.94
C TYR A 258 -12.34 -18.91 14.58
N ARG A 259 -12.49 -20.24 14.48
CA ARG A 259 -12.51 -20.96 13.20
C ARG A 259 -13.94 -20.91 12.67
N CYS A 260 -14.19 -20.13 11.63
CA CYS A 260 -15.50 -20.11 11.00
C CYS A 260 -15.54 -21.19 9.91
N GLN A 261 -16.50 -22.13 10.04
CA GLN A 261 -16.88 -23.07 8.99
C GLN A 261 -17.76 -22.39 7.95
#